data_AF-A0A660WIX3-F1
#
_entry.id   AF-A0A660WIX3-F1
#
_cell.length_a   1.000
_cell.length_b   1.000
_cell.length_c   1.000
_cell.angle_alpha   90.00
_cell.angle_beta   90.00
_cell.angle_gamma   90.00
#
_symmetry.space_group_name_H-M   'P 1'
#
loop_
_entity.id
_entity.type
_entity.pdbx_description
1 polymer ?
#
loop_
_entity_poly.entity_id
_entity_poly.type
_entity_poly.pdbx_seq_one_letter_code
_entity_poly.pdbx_strand_id
1 'polypeptide(L)'
;LGLQCAVIEFARNVCGLTGATSTEFDKNTEHPVISLLEEQKKIKQMGGTMRLGAYPCVLRKDTISFRAYKKEKIYERHRHRYEFNNKYRDIFEKNGMVFAGIYPEKDLVEIIELKNHPFFVATQFHPEFKSKPFSPHPLFSAFIKASLENLAKS
;
A
#
# COMPACT_ATOMS: atom_id res chain seq x y z
N LEU A 1 7.04 -1.95 4.63
CA LEU A 1 7.03 -3.43 4.63
C LEU A 1 5.62 -4.02 4.78
N GLY A 2 4.77 -3.48 5.66
CA GLY A 2 3.40 -4.00 5.87
C GLY A 2 2.57 -4.20 4.59
N LEU A 3 2.55 -3.22 3.68
CA LEU A 3 1.86 -3.36 2.39
C LEU A 3 2.45 -4.50 1.54
N GLN A 4 3.78 -4.64 1.48
CA GLN A 4 4.42 -5.71 0.71
C GLN A 4 4.01 -7.09 1.23
N CYS A 5 4.01 -7.29 2.54
CA CYS A 5 3.59 -8.55 3.15
C CYS A 5 2.11 -8.85 2.85
N ALA A 6 1.23 -7.86 2.97
CA ALA A 6 -0.18 -8.00 2.63
C ALA A 6 -0.40 -8.38 1.16
N VAL A 7 0.33 -7.76 0.24
CA VAL A 7 0.29 -8.10 -1.20
C VAL A 7 0.74 -9.53 -1.44
N ILE A 8 1.86 -9.96 -0.82
CA ILE A 8 2.44 -11.29 -1.01
C ILE A 8 1.50 -12.37 -0.47
N GLU A 9 0.93 -12.16 0.72
CA GLU A 9 -0.02 -13.09 1.33
C GLU A 9 -1.29 -13.22 0.48
N PHE A 10 -1.88 -12.09 0.08
CA PHE A 10 -3.08 -12.07 -0.76
C PHE A 10 -2.86 -12.74 -2.13
N ALA A 11 -1.68 -12.51 -2.74
CA ALA A 11 -1.30 -13.16 -3.99
C ALA A 11 -1.36 -14.69 -3.88
N ARG A 12 -0.79 -15.23 -2.80
CA ARG A 12 -0.66 -16.68 -2.60
C ARG A 12 -2.00 -17.32 -2.24
N ASN A 13 -2.72 -16.71 -1.30
CA ASN A 13 -3.87 -17.35 -0.67
C ASN A 13 -5.21 -17.01 -1.34
N VAL A 14 -5.31 -15.87 -2.03
CA VAL A 14 -6.56 -15.45 -2.69
C VAL A 14 -6.42 -15.50 -4.21
N CYS A 15 -5.34 -14.97 -4.77
CA CYS A 15 -5.14 -14.96 -6.23
C CYS A 15 -4.60 -16.29 -6.80
N GLY A 16 -4.24 -17.26 -5.96
CA GLY A 16 -3.69 -18.56 -6.39
C GLY A 16 -2.29 -18.48 -7.00
N LEU A 17 -1.56 -17.38 -6.79
CA LEU A 17 -0.21 -17.17 -7.31
C LEU A 17 0.82 -17.82 -6.38
N THR A 18 0.89 -19.15 -6.39
CA THR A 18 1.86 -19.91 -5.58
C THR A 18 3.29 -19.43 -5.87
N GLY A 19 4.10 -19.21 -4.82
CA GLY A 19 5.47 -18.71 -4.98
C GLY A 19 5.59 -17.20 -5.19
N ALA A 20 4.49 -16.44 -5.25
CA ALA A 20 4.53 -14.99 -5.34
C ALA A 20 5.33 -14.36 -4.21
N THR A 21 6.22 -13.42 -4.52
CA THR A 21 7.04 -12.72 -3.53
C THR A 21 7.57 -11.41 -4.10
N SER A 22 8.38 -10.69 -3.31
CA SER A 22 9.13 -9.53 -3.75
C SER A 22 10.43 -9.94 -4.43
N THR A 23 10.84 -9.24 -5.47
CA THR A 23 12.20 -9.35 -6.03
C THR A 23 13.30 -8.93 -5.05
N GLU A 24 12.93 -8.31 -3.93
CA GLU A 24 13.80 -8.07 -2.79
C GLU A 24 14.24 -9.38 -2.11
N PHE A 25 13.33 -10.36 -2.03
CA PHE A 25 13.56 -11.62 -1.34
C PHE A 25 14.01 -12.72 -2.30
N ASP A 26 13.39 -12.80 -3.48
CA ASP A 26 13.76 -13.75 -4.52
C ASP A 26 13.66 -13.08 -5.89
N LYS A 27 14.82 -12.90 -6.54
CA LYS A 27 14.90 -12.27 -7.86
C LYS A 27 14.38 -13.16 -8.99
N ASN A 28 14.27 -14.47 -8.75
CA ASN A 28 13.90 -15.48 -9.74
C ASN A 28 12.44 -15.94 -9.59
N THR A 29 11.66 -15.35 -8.68
CA THR A 29 10.26 -15.69 -8.50
C THR A 29 9.48 -15.59 -9.81
N GLU A 30 8.66 -16.59 -10.08
CA GLU A 30 7.73 -16.58 -11.22
C GLU A 30 6.67 -15.49 -11.10
N HIS A 31 6.41 -15.02 -9.87
CA HIS A 31 5.36 -14.06 -9.58
C HIS A 31 5.88 -12.86 -8.75
N PRO A 32 6.62 -11.94 -9.38
CA PRO A 32 7.17 -10.75 -8.72
C PRO A 32 6.09 -9.69 -8.51
N VAL A 33 5.21 -9.91 -7.54
CA VAL A 33 4.10 -8.99 -7.19
C VAL A 33 4.57 -7.69 -6.56
N ILE A 34 5.77 -7.69 -5.98
CA ILE A 34 6.50 -6.49 -5.55
C ILE A 34 7.85 -6.47 -6.28
N SER A 35 8.18 -5.35 -6.94
CA SER A 35 9.44 -5.23 -7.67
C SER A 35 9.96 -3.79 -7.77
N LEU A 36 11.22 -3.62 -8.15
CA LEU A 36 11.71 -2.32 -8.62
C LEU A 36 10.98 -1.92 -9.91
N LEU A 37 10.78 -0.61 -10.12
CA LEU A 37 10.22 -0.10 -11.36
C LEU A 37 11.12 -0.46 -12.55
N GLU A 38 10.56 -0.66 -13.74
CA GLU A 38 11.36 -1.09 -14.90
C GLU A 38 12.47 -0.09 -15.25
N GLU A 39 12.19 1.20 -15.11
CA GLU A 39 13.18 2.28 -15.27
C GLU A 39 14.34 2.16 -14.27
N GLN A 40 14.06 1.64 -13.08
CA GLN A 40 15.03 1.48 -11.99
C GLN A 40 15.87 0.20 -12.13
N LYS A 41 15.40 -0.81 -12.88
CA LYS A 41 16.16 -2.07 -13.10
C LYS A 41 17.48 -1.85 -13.84
N LYS A 42 17.58 -0.78 -14.64
CA LYS A 42 18.81 -0.42 -15.38
C LYS A 42 19.85 0.34 -14.53
N ILE A 43 19.48 0.78 -13.32
CA ILE A 43 20.36 1.56 -12.45
C ILE A 43 21.30 0.60 -11.71
N LYS A 44 22.61 0.66 -12.03
CA LYS A 44 23.63 -0.19 -11.41
C LYS A 44 23.84 0.09 -9.91
N GLN A 45 23.49 1.29 -9.43
CA GLN A 45 23.60 1.68 -8.02
C GLN A 45 22.22 1.78 -7.36
N MET A 46 21.98 0.96 -6.33
CA MET A 46 20.72 0.93 -5.57
C MET A 46 20.36 2.25 -4.84
N GLY A 47 21.25 3.25 -4.84
CA GLY A 47 20.97 4.59 -4.33
C GLY A 47 19.93 5.34 -5.18
N GLY A 48 19.98 5.17 -6.51
CA GLY A 48 19.09 5.87 -7.45
C GLY A 48 17.65 5.34 -7.49
N THR A 49 17.35 4.27 -6.77
CA THR A 49 16.03 3.62 -6.76
C THR A 49 15.19 3.97 -5.53
N MET A 50 15.77 4.67 -4.54
CA MET A 50 15.09 5.05 -3.31
C MET A 50 14.08 6.18 -3.54
N ARG A 51 12.83 5.96 -3.13
CA ARG A 51 11.88 7.04 -2.86
C ARG A 51 12.08 7.55 -1.45
N LEU A 52 12.55 8.79 -1.34
CA LEU A 52 12.86 9.43 -0.08
C LEU A 52 12.21 10.81 -0.03
N GLY A 53 11.34 11.04 0.95
CA GLY A 53 10.67 12.33 1.13
C GLY A 53 9.16 12.25 0.93
N ALA A 54 8.53 13.41 0.73
CA ALA A 54 7.09 13.52 0.60
C ALA A 54 6.64 13.35 -0.85
N TYR A 55 5.71 12.43 -1.11
CA TYR A 55 5.13 12.19 -2.42
C TYR A 55 3.60 12.29 -2.36
N PRO A 56 2.94 12.67 -3.47
CA PRO A 56 1.48 12.75 -3.51
C PRO A 56 0.85 11.37 -3.57
N CYS A 57 -0.32 11.24 -2.95
CA CYS A 57 -1.20 10.09 -3.05
C CYS A 57 -2.64 10.60 -3.23
N VAL A 58 -3.32 10.13 -4.27
CA VAL A 58 -4.70 10.47 -4.62
C VAL A 58 -5.59 9.34 -4.18
N LEU A 59 -6.55 9.65 -3.30
CA LEU A 59 -7.43 8.70 -2.63
C LEU A 59 -8.75 8.52 -3.37
N ARG A 60 -9.19 7.27 -3.50
CA ARG A 60 -10.51 6.92 -4.04
C ARG A 60 -11.60 7.20 -3.00
N LYS A 61 -12.69 7.89 -3.40
CA LYS A 61 -13.67 8.48 -2.47
C LYS A 61 -14.46 7.49 -1.62
N ASP A 62 -14.62 6.26 -2.09
CA ASP A 62 -15.37 5.17 -1.46
C ASP A 62 -14.57 4.37 -0.41
N THR A 63 -13.34 4.80 -0.10
CA THR A 63 -12.38 4.05 0.73
C THR A 63 -12.39 4.45 2.21
N ILE A 64 -11.86 3.58 3.07
CA ILE A 64 -11.60 3.89 4.49
C ILE A 64 -10.61 5.06 4.58
N SER A 65 -9.58 5.04 3.73
CA SER A 65 -8.54 6.05 3.67
C SER A 65 -9.11 7.43 3.36
N PHE A 66 -9.98 7.55 2.35
CA PHE A 66 -10.63 8.84 2.06
C PHE A 66 -11.49 9.31 3.25
N ARG A 67 -12.24 8.41 3.89
CA ARG A 67 -13.04 8.76 5.08
C ARG A 67 -12.17 9.23 6.25
N ALA A 68 -10.99 8.64 6.43
CA ALA A 68 -10.05 9.03 7.48
C ALA A 68 -9.43 10.42 7.21
N TYR A 69 -8.89 10.62 6.00
CA TYR A 69 -8.21 11.87 5.64
C TYR A 69 -9.16 13.03 5.31
N LYS A 70 -10.36 12.74 4.80
CA LYS A 70 -11.35 13.70 4.29
C LYS A 70 -10.78 14.64 3.20
N LYS A 71 -9.79 14.16 2.46
CA LYS A 71 -9.08 14.88 1.40
C LYS A 71 -8.78 13.92 0.26
N GLU A 72 -8.95 14.40 -0.97
CA GLU A 72 -8.70 13.59 -2.16
C GLU A 72 -7.20 13.46 -2.46
N LYS A 73 -6.45 14.56 -2.39
CA LYS A 73 -5.00 14.55 -2.59
C LYS A 73 -4.29 14.77 -1.25
N ILE A 74 -3.47 13.80 -0.86
CA ILE A 74 -2.62 13.87 0.32
C ILE A 74 -1.16 13.81 -0.10
N TYR A 75 -0.26 14.14 0.82
CA TYR A 75 1.19 13.97 0.64
C TYR A 75 1.70 13.18 1.83
N GLU A 76 2.49 12.15 1.61
CA GLU A 76 3.00 11.28 2.68
C GLU A 76 4.49 10.98 2.52
N ARG A 77 5.15 10.58 3.62
CA ARG A 77 6.61 10.39 3.63
C ARG A 77 6.99 8.95 3.32
N HIS A 78 7.87 8.78 2.34
CA HIS A 78 8.35 7.49 1.86
C HIS A 78 9.83 7.29 2.20
N ARG A 79 10.18 6.03 2.41
CA ARG A 79 11.56 5.52 2.52
C ARG A 79 11.62 4.05 2.09
N HIS A 80 11.34 3.79 0.82
CA HIS A 80 11.38 2.45 0.24
C HIS A 80 11.86 2.48 -1.22
N ARG A 81 12.14 1.29 -1.78
CA ARG A 81 12.62 1.11 -3.16
C ARG A 81 11.67 0.30 -4.03
N TYR A 82 11.07 -0.73 -3.45
CA TYR A 82 10.23 -1.68 -4.17
C TYR A 82 8.77 -1.23 -4.15
N GLU A 83 8.09 -1.48 -5.25
CA GLU A 83 6.73 -1.06 -5.52
C GLU A 83 5.85 -2.24 -5.93
N PHE A 84 4.53 -2.07 -5.82
CA PHE A 84 3.58 -3.01 -6.40
C PHE A 84 3.76 -3.11 -7.92
N ASN A 85 3.79 -4.32 -8.44
CA ASN A 85 3.88 -4.56 -9.86
C ASN A 85 2.49 -4.51 -10.51
N ASN A 86 2.19 -3.41 -11.22
CA ASN A 86 0.87 -3.16 -11.80
C ASN A 86 0.41 -4.22 -12.81
N LYS A 87 1.29 -5.10 -13.32
CA LYS A 87 0.88 -6.27 -14.12
C LYS A 87 -0.10 -7.18 -13.35
N TYR A 88 -0.08 -7.15 -12.02
CA TYR A 88 -0.98 -7.91 -11.17
C TYR A 88 -2.20 -7.12 -10.67
N ARG A 89 -2.37 -5.84 -11.05
CA ARG A 89 -3.46 -5.00 -10.52
C ARG A 89 -4.83 -5.63 -10.77
N ASP A 90 -5.10 -6.03 -12.01
CA ASP A 90 -6.39 -6.57 -12.41
C ASP A 90 -6.80 -7.85 -11.65
N ILE A 91 -5.86 -8.79 -11.46
CA ILE A 91 -6.17 -10.03 -10.73
C ILE A 91 -6.43 -9.74 -9.24
N PHE A 92 -5.71 -8.78 -8.65
CA PHE A 92 -5.95 -8.36 -7.27
C PHE A 92 -7.31 -7.68 -7.11
N GLU A 93 -7.67 -6.75 -8.00
CA GLU A 93 -8.98 -6.06 -7.96
C GLU A 93 -10.15 -7.03 -8.11
N LYS A 94 -10.06 -7.94 -9.09
CA LYS A 94 -11.08 -8.97 -9.32
C LYS A 94 -11.32 -9.86 -8.10
N ASN A 95 -10.28 -10.09 -7.29
CA ASN A 95 -10.33 -10.91 -6.09
C ASN A 95 -10.65 -10.12 -4.81
N GLY A 96 -10.93 -8.81 -4.90
CA GLY A 96 -11.44 -8.02 -3.77
C GLY A 96 -10.43 -7.10 -3.09
N MET A 97 -9.21 -7.00 -3.61
CA MET A 97 -8.27 -5.94 -3.20
C MET A 97 -8.76 -4.60 -3.74
N VAL A 98 -8.71 -3.56 -2.92
CA VAL A 98 -9.05 -2.19 -3.29
C VAL A 98 -7.78 -1.35 -3.31
N PHE A 99 -7.42 -0.79 -4.46
CA PHE A 99 -6.35 0.19 -4.58
C PHE A 99 -6.86 1.56 -4.16
N ALA A 100 -6.78 1.84 -2.86
CA ALA A 100 -7.42 2.98 -2.23
C ALA A 100 -6.68 4.30 -2.46
N GLY A 101 -5.38 4.25 -2.74
CA GLY A 101 -4.55 5.41 -2.98
C GLY A 101 -3.46 5.14 -3.99
N ILE A 102 -3.31 6.02 -4.97
CA ILE A 102 -2.29 5.92 -6.02
C ILE A 102 -1.50 7.23 -6.17
N TYR A 103 -0.26 7.15 -6.65
CA TYR A 103 0.48 8.29 -7.18
C TYR A 103 0.28 8.34 -8.70
N PRO A 104 -0.59 9.22 -9.24
CA PRO A 104 -1.01 9.14 -10.64
C PRO A 104 0.10 9.36 -11.67
N GLU A 105 1.06 10.25 -11.39
CA GLU A 105 2.12 10.58 -12.35
C GLU A 105 3.06 9.40 -12.65
N LYS A 106 3.21 8.49 -11.69
CA LYS A 106 4.05 7.29 -11.82
C LYS A 106 3.26 5.99 -11.77
N ASP A 107 1.93 6.10 -11.74
CA ASP A 107 0.99 4.98 -11.55
C ASP A 107 1.35 4.05 -10.37
N LEU A 108 1.86 4.59 -9.26
CA LEU A 108 2.28 3.76 -8.12
C LEU A 108 1.13 3.52 -7.15
N VAL A 109 1.03 2.30 -6.64
CA VAL A 109 0.10 1.96 -5.56
C VAL A 109 0.70 2.41 -4.23
N GLU A 110 -0.03 3.25 -3.52
CA GLU A 110 0.41 3.81 -2.23
C GLU A 110 -0.37 3.25 -1.05
N ILE A 111 -1.65 2.92 -1.27
CA ILE A 111 -2.55 2.38 -0.24
C ILE A 111 -3.39 1.25 -0.84
N ILE A 112 -3.48 0.14 -0.10
CA ILE A 112 -4.40 -0.95 -0.38
C ILE A 112 -5.37 -1.15 0.78
N GLU A 113 -6.58 -1.58 0.45
CA GLU A 113 -7.64 -1.96 1.38
C GLU A 113 -8.24 -3.31 0.95
N LEU A 114 -8.92 -3.99 1.87
CA LEU A 114 -9.63 -5.23 1.57
C LEU A 114 -11.13 -5.01 1.62
N LYS A 115 -11.84 -5.39 0.55
CA LYS A 115 -13.30 -5.33 0.52
C LYS A 115 -13.89 -6.25 1.61
N ASN A 116 -14.98 -5.81 2.23
CA ASN A 116 -15.71 -6.55 3.27
C ASN A 116 -14.92 -6.83 4.57
N HIS A 117 -13.82 -6.11 4.84
CA HIS A 117 -13.12 -6.16 6.12
C HIS A 117 -13.44 -4.91 6.96
N PRO A 118 -13.69 -5.02 8.29
CA PRO A 118 -14.08 -3.87 9.12
C PRO A 118 -13.04 -2.75 9.11
N PHE A 119 -11.75 -3.11 9.12
CA PHE A 119 -10.66 -2.18 8.89
C PHE A 119 -9.43 -2.93 8.37
N PHE A 120 -9.18 -2.90 7.07
CA PHE A 120 -7.93 -3.37 6.47
C PHE A 120 -7.36 -2.25 5.62
N VAL A 121 -6.28 -1.64 6.08
CA VAL A 121 -5.57 -0.56 5.37
C VAL A 121 -4.08 -0.85 5.49
N ALA A 122 -3.38 -0.94 4.37
CA ALA A 122 -1.94 -1.03 4.33
C ALA A 122 -1.36 0.04 3.41
N THR A 123 -0.27 0.67 3.83
CA THR A 123 0.36 1.81 3.14
C THR A 123 1.82 1.52 2.80
N GLN A 124 2.32 2.14 1.72
CA GLN A 124 3.76 2.15 1.39
C GLN A 124 4.52 3.22 2.18
N PHE A 125 3.89 4.37 2.43
CA PHE A 125 4.45 5.45 3.24
C PHE A 125 4.49 5.12 4.73
N HIS A 126 5.06 6.07 5.48
CA HIS A 126 5.27 6.04 6.91
C HIS A 126 4.37 7.07 7.64
N PRO A 127 3.13 6.69 8.01
CA PRO A 127 2.20 7.53 8.77
C PRO A 127 2.81 8.11 10.06
N GLU A 128 3.72 7.36 10.69
CA GLU A 128 4.37 7.70 11.95
C GLU A 128 5.16 9.01 11.86
N PHE A 129 5.71 9.36 10.70
CA PHE A 129 6.49 10.59 10.55
C PHE A 129 5.64 11.87 10.49
N LYS A 130 4.32 11.74 10.35
CA LYS A 130 3.38 12.88 10.34
C LYS A 130 2.43 12.90 11.53
N SER A 131 2.45 11.87 12.38
CA SER A 131 1.68 11.86 13.63
C SER A 131 2.28 12.81 14.66
N LYS A 132 1.45 13.59 15.35
CA LYS A 132 1.87 14.50 16.44
C LYS A 132 1.01 14.27 17.69
N PRO A 133 1.48 14.61 18.90
CA PRO A 133 0.73 14.41 20.15
C PRO A 133 -0.70 15.00 20.13
N PHE A 134 -0.86 16.22 19.61
CA PHE A 134 -2.16 16.91 19.52
C PHE A 134 -2.81 16.83 18.14
N SER A 135 -2.21 16.05 17.23
CA SER A 135 -2.70 15.87 15.87
C SER A 135 -2.28 14.48 15.39
N PRO A 136 -2.94 13.42 15.93
CA PRO A 136 -2.61 12.06 15.57
C PRO A 136 -2.90 11.83 14.09
N HIS A 137 -2.08 10.98 13.47
CA HIS A 137 -2.25 10.68 12.06
C HIS A 137 -3.65 10.10 11.76
N PRO A 138 -4.35 10.55 10.69
CA PRO A 138 -5.74 10.17 10.43
C PRO A 138 -5.98 8.66 10.39
N LEU A 139 -5.07 7.89 9.79
CA LEU A 139 -5.18 6.42 9.73
C LEU A 139 -5.09 5.75 11.10
N PHE A 140 -4.29 6.29 12.03
CA PHE A 140 -4.20 5.75 13.39
C PHE A 140 -5.47 6.03 14.18
N SER A 141 -5.97 7.26 14.12
CA SER A 141 -7.25 7.61 14.75
C SER A 141 -8.40 6.77 14.19
N ALA A 142 -8.40 6.54 12.87
CA ALA A 142 -9.41 5.71 12.21
C ALA A 142 -9.32 4.24 12.64
N PHE A 143 -8.11 3.70 12.79
CA PHE A 143 -7.91 2.33 13.28
C PHE A 143 -8.43 2.16 14.72
N ILE A 144 -8.08 3.07 15.64
CA ILE A 144 -8.58 3.01 17.03
C ILE A 144 -10.10 3.11 17.06
N LYS A 145 -10.68 4.04 16.29
CA LYS A 145 -12.13 4.16 16.17
C LYS A 145 -12.77 2.86 15.68
N ALA A 146 -12.24 2.27 14.62
CA ALA A 146 -12.76 1.01 14.09
C ALA A 146 -12.65 -0.14 15.10
N SER A 147 -11.56 -0.20 15.87
CA SER A 147 -11.39 -1.18 16.95
C SER A 147 -12.46 -1.05 18.04
N LEU A 148 -12.76 0.18 18.48
CA LEU A 148 -13.82 0.44 19.47
C LEU A 148 -15.21 0.11 18.93
N GLU A 149 -15.50 0.47 17.67
CA GLU A 149 -16.77 0.14 17.02
C GLU A 149 -16.96 -1.37 16.84
N ASN A 150 -15.87 -2.11 16.61
CA ASN A 150 -15.94 -3.56 16.47
C ASN A 150 -16.18 -4.25 17.82
N LEU A 151 -15.53 -3.76 18.89
CA LEU A 151 -15.77 -4.22 20.26
C LEU A 151 -17.23 -4.00 20.70
N ALA A 152 -17.87 -2.92 20.26
CA ALA A 152 -19.26 -2.65 20.59
C ALA A 152 -20.27 -3.56 19.84
N LYS A 153 -19.82 -4.27 18.79
CA LYS A 153 -20.66 -5.18 17.98
C LYS A 153 -20.53 -6.64 18.38
N SER A 154 -19.46 -6.99 19.09
CA SER A 154 -19.21 -8.33 19.68
C SER A 154 -19.94 -8.48 21.00
#